data_AF-A0A2T2S153-F1
#
_entry.id   AF-A0A2T2S153-F1
#
_cell.length_a   1.000
_cell.length_b   1.000
_cell.length_c   1.000
_cell.angle_alpha   90.00
_cell.angle_beta   90.00
_cell.angle_gamma   90.00
#
_symmetry.space_group_name_H-M   'P 1'
#
loop_
_entity.id
_entity.type
_entity.pdbx_description
1 polymer ?
#
loop_
_entity_poly.entity_id
_entity_poly.type
_entity_poly.pdbx_seq_one_letter_code
_entity_poly.pdbx_strand_id
1 'polypeptide(L)'
;MPRRRIHALRVGTAAAAALALGACSTLQERLPGMPDSSQAPNEQQQPTQANPDRSNPQTQPSQPQQKATQAATDVSEQELDKFAKAVQTLRKQRAQSQQKMAKALKEVGLTPKQFQDLNRSASGQDGSQSLSQQEQQQLDRARQKLKSMQESMRAQQKQAIQEAGLEPKRFQQISQAVQQDPELRQKLRQKLQG
;
A
#
# COMPACT_ATOMS: atom_id res chain seq x y z
N MET A 1 11.24 18.25 51.77
CA MET A 1 11.18 17.30 52.92
C MET A 1 10.12 17.84 53.88
N PRO A 2 9.16 17.05 54.42
CA PRO A 2 9.41 15.79 55.11
C PRO A 2 8.50 14.61 54.72
N ARG A 3 8.96 13.44 55.18
CA ARG A 3 8.46 12.08 55.03
C ARG A 3 7.22 11.81 55.90
N ARG A 4 6.43 10.79 55.57
CA ARG A 4 6.00 9.74 56.52
C ARG A 4 5.44 8.50 55.82
N ARG A 5 6.01 7.35 56.20
CA ARG A 5 5.61 5.98 55.87
C ARG A 5 4.42 5.57 56.73
N ILE A 6 3.54 4.71 56.24
CA ILE A 6 2.82 3.73 57.08
C ILE A 6 2.73 2.39 56.33
N HIS A 7 3.31 1.36 56.93
CA HIS A 7 3.13 -0.05 56.58
C HIS A 7 1.80 -0.54 57.15
N ALA A 8 1.07 -1.37 56.39
CA ALA A 8 0.04 -2.24 56.95
C ALA A 8 0.40 -3.70 56.65
N LEU A 9 0.74 -4.38 57.74
CA LEU A 9 1.00 -5.79 57.88
C LEU A 9 -0.32 -6.56 57.82
N ARG A 10 -0.44 -7.60 57.00
CA ARG A 10 -1.39 -8.69 57.26
C ARG A 10 -0.72 -10.05 57.03
N VAL A 11 -0.62 -10.73 58.15
CA VAL A 11 -0.24 -12.12 58.36
C VAL A 11 -1.40 -13.01 57.90
N GLY A 12 -1.10 -14.09 57.18
CA GLY A 12 -2.05 -15.13 56.80
C GLY A 12 -1.31 -16.45 56.55
N THR A 13 -1.61 -17.42 57.39
CA THR A 13 -0.98 -18.73 57.63
C THR A 13 -1.26 -19.84 56.60
N ALA A 14 -0.26 -20.73 56.44
CA ALA A 14 -0.29 -22.20 56.25
C ALA A 14 -1.11 -22.80 55.06
N ALA A 15 -0.84 -23.96 54.44
CA ALA A 15 -0.02 -25.14 54.72
C ALA A 15 0.28 -25.83 53.35
N ALA A 16 1.50 -26.28 53.07
CA ALA A 16 1.99 -27.67 53.17
C ALA A 16 1.38 -28.71 52.20
N ALA A 17 2.26 -29.31 51.38
CA ALA A 17 2.33 -30.73 50.93
C ALA A 17 2.95 -30.78 49.51
N ALA A 18 4.22 -31.21 49.33
CA ALA A 18 4.61 -32.63 49.15
C ALA A 18 4.12 -33.17 47.78
N LEU A 19 4.89 -33.80 46.90
CA LEU A 19 6.11 -34.60 46.96
C LEU A 19 6.52 -34.94 45.51
N ALA A 20 7.83 -35.21 45.31
CA ALA A 20 8.37 -36.26 44.42
C ALA A 20 8.20 -36.13 42.89
N LEU A 21 9.04 -36.70 42.01
CA LEU A 21 10.34 -37.40 42.01
C LEU A 21 10.63 -37.64 40.51
N GLY A 22 11.90 -37.61 40.09
CA GLY A 22 12.34 -38.06 38.75
C GLY A 22 13.60 -37.31 38.30
N ALA A 23 14.78 -37.65 38.83
CA ALA A 23 15.72 -38.68 38.32
C ALA A 23 16.39 -38.25 36.99
N CYS A 24 17.64 -37.76 37.02
CA CYS A 24 18.93 -38.48 36.87
C CYS A 24 19.33 -38.69 35.40
N SER A 25 20.33 -37.98 34.88
CA SER A 25 21.76 -38.39 34.74
C SER A 25 22.06 -38.79 33.28
N THR A 26 23.15 -38.47 32.57
CA THR A 26 24.47 -37.88 32.87
C THR A 26 25.25 -37.73 31.54
N LEU A 27 26.01 -36.62 31.38
CA LEU A 27 27.37 -36.48 30.77
C LEU A 27 27.60 -36.99 29.31
N GLN A 28 28.25 -36.30 28.37
CA GLN A 28 29.62 -35.74 28.32
C GLN A 28 29.83 -35.31 26.84
N GLU A 29 30.09 -34.04 26.49
CA GLU A 29 31.45 -33.57 26.18
C GLU A 29 31.48 -32.04 26.03
N ARG A 30 32.66 -31.52 26.33
CA ARG A 30 32.99 -30.17 26.76
C ARG A 30 33.88 -29.54 25.67
N LEU A 31 33.54 -28.34 25.21
CA LEU A 31 34.47 -27.46 24.48
C LEU A 31 34.62 -26.13 25.26
N PRO A 32 35.86 -25.63 25.41
CA PRO A 32 36.17 -24.58 26.37
C PRO A 32 36.06 -23.18 25.76
N GLY A 33 35.57 -22.24 26.56
CA GLY A 33 35.88 -20.83 26.40
C GLY A 33 34.67 -19.92 26.29
N MET A 34 34.00 -19.65 27.41
CA MET A 34 33.64 -18.28 27.83
C MET A 34 33.49 -18.25 29.37
N PRO A 35 33.99 -17.21 30.05
CA PRO A 35 33.94 -17.10 31.50
C PRO A 35 32.52 -16.90 32.03
N ASP A 36 32.31 -17.60 33.14
CA ASP A 36 31.23 -17.51 34.10
C ASP A 36 31.02 -16.07 34.61
N SER A 37 29.78 -15.62 34.60
CA SER A 37 29.27 -14.67 35.58
C SER A 37 27.84 -15.08 35.92
N SER A 38 27.76 -16.16 36.69
CA SER A 38 26.97 -16.25 37.92
C SER A 38 25.84 -15.23 38.10
N GLN A 39 24.59 -15.68 37.92
CA GLN A 39 23.49 -15.65 38.92
C GLN A 39 22.11 -15.56 38.26
N ALA A 40 21.36 -16.66 38.33
CA ALA A 40 19.91 -16.65 38.52
C ALA A 40 19.63 -17.19 39.94
N PRO A 41 18.41 -17.16 40.52
CA PRO A 41 17.21 -16.36 40.22
C PRO A 41 16.61 -15.74 41.52
N ASN A 42 15.70 -14.76 41.42
CA ASN A 42 14.55 -14.73 42.33
C ASN A 42 13.44 -13.83 41.78
N GLU A 43 12.33 -14.44 41.38
CA GLU A 43 11.05 -13.78 41.16
C GLU A 43 10.51 -13.23 42.49
N GLN A 44 10.19 -11.95 42.53
CA GLN A 44 9.22 -11.42 43.47
C GLN A 44 8.19 -10.60 42.70
N GLN A 45 7.00 -11.17 42.66
CA GLN A 45 5.78 -10.73 42.01
C GLN A 45 5.46 -9.26 42.33
N GLN A 46 5.14 -8.49 41.29
CA GLN A 46 4.30 -7.29 41.40
C GLN A 46 3.27 -7.27 40.27
N PRO A 47 2.07 -6.73 40.55
CA PRO A 47 0.83 -7.17 39.95
C PRO A 47 0.63 -6.63 38.54
N THR A 48 0.03 -7.48 37.71
CA THR A 48 -0.60 -7.14 36.44
C THR A 48 -1.55 -5.96 36.64
N GLN A 49 -1.10 -4.77 36.30
CA GLN A 49 -1.94 -3.59 36.21
C GLN A 49 -2.78 -3.73 34.93
N ALA A 50 -4.09 -3.84 35.12
CA ALA A 50 -5.08 -3.91 34.07
C ALA A 50 -4.94 -2.71 33.13
N ASN A 51 -4.62 -2.97 31.86
CA ASN A 51 -4.92 -2.05 30.77
C ASN A 51 -6.40 -2.21 30.42
N PRO A 52 -7.22 -1.15 30.51
CA PRO A 52 -8.55 -1.18 29.92
C PRO A 52 -8.39 -1.08 28.40
N ASP A 53 -9.19 -1.90 27.72
CA ASP A 53 -9.73 -1.64 26.38
C ASP A 53 -8.73 -1.31 25.26
N ARG A 54 -8.29 -2.36 24.55
CA ARG A 54 -7.77 -2.24 23.19
C ARG A 54 -8.66 -3.02 22.23
N SER A 55 -9.96 -2.73 22.29
CA SER A 55 -10.95 -3.24 21.34
C SER A 55 -11.30 -2.14 20.34
N ASN A 56 -10.39 -1.86 19.41
CA ASN A 56 -10.72 -1.04 18.25
C ASN A 56 -10.63 -1.91 16.98
N PRO A 57 -11.67 -2.65 16.61
CA PRO A 57 -11.80 -3.14 15.25
C PRO A 57 -12.07 -1.92 14.37
N GLN A 58 -11.01 -1.33 13.81
CA GLN A 58 -11.15 -0.34 12.77
C GLN A 58 -11.70 -1.06 11.54
N THR A 59 -13.04 -1.13 11.46
CA THR A 59 -13.81 -1.49 10.28
C THR A 59 -13.54 -0.44 9.22
N GLN A 60 -12.45 -0.61 8.50
CA GLN A 60 -12.27 0.03 7.21
C GLN A 60 -13.42 -0.48 6.33
N PRO A 61 -14.23 0.39 5.71
CA PRO A 61 -15.25 -0.06 4.79
C PRO A 61 -14.53 -0.74 3.62
N SER A 62 -14.55 -2.07 3.64
CA SER A 62 -14.21 -2.91 2.51
C SER A 62 -15.01 -2.39 1.33
N GLN A 63 -14.35 -1.69 0.41
CA GLN A 63 -14.95 -1.37 -0.87
C GLN A 63 -15.54 -2.68 -1.41
N PRO A 64 -16.78 -2.69 -1.92
CA PRO A 64 -17.37 -3.90 -2.46
C PRO A 64 -16.39 -4.44 -3.50
N GLN A 65 -15.75 -5.56 -3.13
CA GLN A 65 -14.92 -6.35 -4.00
C GLN A 65 -15.86 -6.76 -5.12
N GLN A 66 -15.84 -5.99 -6.21
CA GLN A 66 -16.64 -6.25 -7.39
C GLN A 66 -16.33 -7.67 -7.75
N LYS A 67 -17.31 -8.56 -7.56
CA LYS A 67 -17.21 -9.98 -7.90
C LYS A 67 -16.55 -10.03 -9.25
N ALA A 68 -15.31 -10.53 -9.28
CA ALA A 68 -14.61 -10.84 -10.51
C ALA A 68 -15.58 -11.77 -11.25
N THR A 69 -16.29 -11.21 -12.22
CA THR A 69 -17.15 -12.01 -13.07
C THR A 69 -16.13 -12.90 -13.78
N GLN A 70 -16.17 -14.20 -13.48
CA GLN A 70 -15.29 -15.25 -14.02
C GLN A 70 -15.55 -15.46 -15.52
N ALA A 71 -15.53 -14.37 -16.30
CA ALA A 71 -15.85 -14.35 -17.70
C ALA A 71 -14.78 -13.52 -18.41
N ALA A 72 -13.56 -14.06 -18.51
CA ALA A 72 -12.59 -13.74 -19.57
C ALA A 72 -11.31 -14.60 -19.50
N THR A 73 -11.39 -15.91 -19.23
CA THR A 73 -10.21 -16.78 -19.43
C THR A 73 -9.99 -17.09 -20.91
N ASP A 74 -11.03 -16.97 -21.74
CA ASP A 74 -10.93 -17.18 -23.18
C ASP A 74 -10.63 -15.84 -23.89
N VAL A 75 -9.34 -15.62 -24.16
CA VAL A 75 -8.83 -14.53 -24.99
C VAL A 75 -8.27 -15.16 -26.26
N SER A 76 -8.90 -14.91 -27.39
CA SER A 76 -8.43 -15.43 -28.68
C SER A 76 -7.14 -14.72 -29.15
N GLU A 77 -6.38 -15.36 -30.04
CA GLU A 77 -5.19 -14.75 -30.66
C GLU A 77 -5.54 -13.42 -31.36
N GLN A 78 -6.64 -13.39 -32.11
CA GLN A 78 -7.09 -12.17 -32.82
C GLN A 78 -7.42 -11.03 -31.85
N GLU A 79 -8.06 -11.33 -30.72
CA GLU A 79 -8.33 -10.32 -29.69
C GLU A 79 -7.05 -9.83 -29.02
N LEU A 80 -6.08 -10.72 -28.83
CA LEU A 80 -4.78 -10.38 -28.28
C LEU A 80 -3.96 -9.51 -29.24
N ASP A 81 -4.05 -9.73 -30.56
CA ASP A 81 -3.46 -8.85 -31.59
C ASP A 81 -4.08 -7.45 -31.58
N LYS A 82 -5.41 -7.36 -31.55
CA LYS A 82 -6.10 -6.07 -31.44
C LYS A 82 -5.76 -5.36 -30.12
N PHE A 83 -5.65 -6.13 -29.04
CA PHE A 83 -5.24 -5.60 -27.74
C PHE A 83 -3.80 -5.07 -27.79
N ALA A 84 -2.87 -5.80 -28.41
CA ALA A 84 -1.50 -5.35 -28.61
C ALA A 84 -1.45 -4.04 -29.41
N LYS A 85 -2.20 -3.94 -30.51
CA LYS A 85 -2.32 -2.71 -31.31
C LYS A 85 -2.83 -1.54 -30.47
N ALA A 86 -3.91 -1.73 -29.70
CA ALA A 86 -4.44 -0.71 -28.80
C ALA A 86 -3.40 -0.28 -27.75
N VAL A 87 -2.70 -1.23 -27.11
CA VAL A 87 -1.65 -0.96 -26.12
C VAL A 87 -0.50 -0.14 -26.72
N GLN A 88 -0.05 -0.46 -27.93
CA GLN A 88 1.00 0.31 -28.62
C GLN A 88 0.56 1.76 -28.86
N THR A 89 -0.65 1.96 -29.39
CA THR A 89 -1.19 3.30 -29.64
C THR A 89 -1.34 4.09 -28.34
N LEU A 90 -1.90 3.48 -27.30
CA LEU A 90 -2.08 4.11 -25.99
C LEU A 90 -0.75 4.47 -25.33
N ARG A 91 0.30 3.65 -25.49
CA ARG A 91 1.65 3.96 -25.00
C ARG A 91 2.21 5.23 -25.65
N LYS A 92 2.10 5.33 -26.98
CA LYS A 92 2.54 6.52 -27.74
C LYS A 92 1.75 7.76 -27.31
N GLN A 93 0.42 7.66 -27.23
CA GLN A 93 -0.45 8.76 -26.77
C GLN A 93 -0.15 9.18 -25.32
N ARG A 94 0.15 8.23 -24.42
CA ARG A 94 0.54 8.54 -23.03
C ARG A 94 1.84 9.34 -22.98
N ALA A 95 2.86 8.97 -23.74
CA ALA A 95 4.12 9.70 -23.78
C ALA A 95 3.93 11.14 -24.28
N GLN A 96 3.18 11.32 -25.37
CA GLN A 96 2.83 12.65 -25.88
C GLN A 96 2.02 13.47 -24.87
N SER A 97 1.08 12.82 -24.19
CA SER A 97 0.25 13.43 -23.15
C SER A 97 1.07 13.92 -21.95
N GLN A 98 2.06 13.14 -21.50
CA GLN A 98 2.98 13.54 -20.44
C GLN A 98 3.75 14.81 -20.83
N GLN A 99 4.25 14.89 -22.07
CA GLN A 99 4.93 16.07 -22.57
C GLN A 99 3.99 17.29 -22.62
N LYS A 100 2.76 17.11 -23.10
CA LYS A 100 1.75 18.18 -23.14
C LYS A 100 1.41 18.68 -21.74
N MET A 101 1.27 17.78 -20.76
CA MET A 101 0.97 18.15 -19.37
C MET A 101 2.11 18.97 -18.75
N ALA A 102 3.36 18.54 -18.97
CA ALA A 102 4.53 19.31 -18.52
C ALA A 102 4.58 20.72 -19.12
N LYS A 103 4.24 20.87 -20.40
CA LYS A 103 4.13 22.19 -21.05
C LYS A 103 2.99 23.02 -20.46
N ALA A 104 1.81 22.43 -20.27
CA ALA A 104 0.65 23.12 -19.71
C ALA A 104 0.91 23.66 -18.29
N LEU A 105 1.68 22.93 -17.47
CA LEU A 105 2.10 23.39 -16.14
C LEU A 105 3.11 24.54 -16.25
N LYS A 106 4.09 24.45 -17.16
CA LYS A 106 5.06 25.53 -17.37
C LYS A 106 4.39 26.85 -17.78
N GLU A 107 3.35 26.78 -18.61
CA GLU A 107 2.58 27.95 -19.04
C GLU A 107 1.84 28.66 -17.90
N VAL A 108 1.57 27.96 -16.79
CA VAL A 108 1.00 28.56 -15.56
C VAL A 108 2.06 28.84 -14.50
N GLY A 109 3.35 28.73 -14.85
CA GLY A 109 4.47 29.01 -13.97
C GLY A 109 4.82 27.89 -13.00
N LEU A 110 4.36 26.65 -13.25
CA LEU A 110 4.60 25.50 -12.38
C LEU A 110 5.40 24.40 -13.09
N THR A 111 6.23 23.70 -12.32
CA THR A 111 6.77 22.39 -12.70
C THR A 111 5.83 21.26 -12.25
N PRO A 112 5.93 20.03 -12.82
CA PRO A 112 5.19 18.87 -12.32
C PRO A 112 5.37 18.63 -10.81
N LYS A 113 6.60 18.81 -10.31
CA LYS A 113 6.90 18.66 -8.89
C LYS A 113 6.20 19.74 -8.05
N GLN A 114 6.34 21.01 -8.41
CA GLN A 114 5.67 22.10 -7.70
C GLN A 114 4.14 21.96 -7.69
N PHE A 115 3.54 21.55 -8.82
CA PHE A 115 2.11 21.26 -8.85
C PHE A 115 1.73 20.14 -7.87
N GLN A 116 2.52 19.06 -7.80
CA GLN A 116 2.27 17.95 -6.88
C GLN A 116 2.40 18.40 -5.42
N ASP A 117 3.42 19.18 -5.10
CA ASP A 117 3.66 19.73 -3.76
C ASP A 117 2.49 20.65 -3.36
N LEU A 118 2.13 21.63 -4.19
CA LEU A 118 1.00 22.53 -3.97
C LEU A 118 -0.32 21.79 -3.81
N ASN A 119 -0.55 20.75 -4.63
CA ASN A 119 -1.79 19.98 -4.55
C ASN A 119 -1.87 19.17 -3.24
N ARG A 120 -0.73 18.69 -2.72
CA ARG A 120 -0.67 17.97 -1.45
C ARG A 120 -0.86 18.93 -0.26
N SER A 121 -0.23 20.10 -0.29
CA SER A 121 -0.42 21.17 0.70
C SER A 121 -1.89 21.62 0.75
N ALA A 122 -2.52 21.84 -0.42
CA ALA A 122 -3.94 22.19 -0.51
C ALA A 122 -4.89 21.08 0.02
N SER A 123 -4.46 19.82 0.01
CA SER A 123 -5.24 18.69 0.51
C SER A 123 -5.07 18.46 2.02
N GLY A 124 -4.23 19.26 2.70
CA GLY A 124 -3.93 19.12 4.13
C GLY A 124 -3.11 17.88 4.49
N GLN A 125 -2.53 17.20 3.50
CA GLN A 125 -1.88 15.89 3.70
C GLN A 125 -0.46 15.99 4.30
N ASP A 126 0.17 17.18 4.25
CA ASP A 126 1.50 17.46 4.83
C ASP A 126 1.45 18.34 6.10
N GLY A 127 0.29 18.39 6.77
CA GLY A 127 0.04 19.38 7.81
C GLY A 127 -0.31 20.72 7.16
N SER A 128 -1.39 21.34 7.65
CA SER A 128 -2.07 22.44 6.97
C SER A 128 -1.18 23.69 6.82
N GLN A 129 -0.43 23.79 5.73
CA GLN A 129 0.18 25.05 5.30
C GLN A 129 -0.78 25.77 4.37
N SER A 130 -1.15 27.00 4.75
CA SER A 130 -1.96 27.87 3.91
C SER A 130 -1.15 28.30 2.70
N LEU A 131 -1.70 28.10 1.49
CA LEU A 131 -1.10 28.56 0.26
C LEU A 131 -1.21 30.09 0.15
N SER A 132 -0.19 30.74 -0.42
CA SER A 132 -0.33 32.15 -0.80
C SER A 132 -1.41 32.33 -1.88
N GLN A 133 -1.94 33.55 -2.02
CA GLN A 133 -2.92 33.84 -3.07
C GLN A 133 -2.39 33.53 -4.48
N GLN A 134 -1.10 33.79 -4.73
CA GLN A 134 -0.48 33.50 -6.02
C GLN A 134 -0.42 31.99 -6.29
N GLU A 135 0.02 31.21 -5.30
CA GLU A 135 0.09 29.74 -5.40
C GLU A 135 -1.29 29.13 -5.60
N GLN A 136 -2.29 29.64 -4.89
CA GLN A 136 -3.69 29.24 -5.06
C GLN A 136 -4.16 29.48 -6.50
N GLN A 137 -3.93 30.68 -7.06
CA GLN A 137 -4.31 31.00 -8.44
C GLN A 137 -3.58 30.14 -9.47
N GLN A 138 -2.27 29.89 -9.30
CA GLN A 138 -1.50 29.00 -10.18
C GLN A 138 -2.02 27.57 -10.12
N LEU A 139 -2.32 27.07 -8.91
CA LEU A 139 -2.86 25.75 -8.69
C LEU A 139 -4.24 25.59 -9.32
N ASP A 140 -5.14 26.56 -9.18
CA ASP A 140 -6.48 26.51 -9.77
C ASP A 140 -6.44 26.53 -11.30
N ARG A 141 -5.61 27.39 -11.90
CA ARG A 141 -5.38 27.38 -13.36
C ARG A 141 -4.80 26.05 -13.84
N ALA A 142 -3.82 25.51 -13.11
CA ALA A 142 -3.24 24.21 -13.41
C ALA A 142 -4.30 23.11 -13.36
N ARG A 143 -5.12 23.06 -12.30
CA ARG A 143 -6.20 22.07 -12.13
C ARG A 143 -7.21 22.14 -13.26
N GLN A 144 -7.68 23.35 -13.62
CA GLN A 144 -8.62 23.53 -14.72
C GLN A 144 -8.05 22.98 -16.03
N LYS A 145 -6.80 23.36 -16.35
CA LYS A 145 -6.14 22.92 -17.59
C LYS A 145 -5.90 21.41 -17.61
N LEU A 146 -5.41 20.84 -16.51
CA LEU A 146 -5.20 19.40 -16.39
C LEU A 146 -6.51 18.61 -16.42
N LYS A 147 -7.62 19.16 -15.91
CA LYS A 147 -8.94 18.53 -15.98
C LYS A 147 -9.39 18.39 -17.44
N SER A 148 -9.38 19.48 -18.22
CA SER A 148 -9.74 19.42 -19.64
C SER A 148 -8.83 18.50 -20.44
N MET A 149 -7.54 18.48 -20.12
CA MET A 149 -6.59 17.55 -20.72
C MET A 149 -6.91 16.08 -20.39
N GLN A 150 -7.26 15.77 -19.13
CA GLN A 150 -7.66 14.42 -18.73
C GLN A 150 -8.92 13.95 -19.44
N GLU A 151 -9.93 14.82 -19.61
CA GLU A 151 -11.16 14.52 -20.34
C GLU A 151 -10.86 14.19 -21.81
N SER A 152 -10.04 15.02 -22.46
CA SER A 152 -9.57 14.78 -23.83
C SER A 152 -8.81 13.46 -23.95
N MET A 153 -7.90 13.16 -23.01
CA MET A 153 -7.15 11.89 -23.00
C MET A 153 -8.06 10.67 -22.83
N ARG A 154 -9.12 10.76 -22.00
CA ARG A 154 -10.10 9.67 -21.84
C ARG A 154 -10.85 9.40 -23.14
N ALA A 155 -11.25 10.45 -23.86
CA ALA A 155 -11.89 10.33 -25.16
C ALA A 155 -10.94 9.69 -26.20
N GLN A 156 -9.70 10.18 -26.26
CA GLN A 156 -8.67 9.63 -27.16
C GLN A 156 -8.35 8.16 -26.86
N GLN A 157 -8.31 7.78 -25.58
CA GLN A 157 -8.13 6.38 -25.17
C GLN A 157 -9.27 5.50 -25.68
N LYS A 158 -10.53 5.94 -25.50
CA LYS A 158 -11.71 5.21 -25.99
C LYS A 158 -11.64 5.03 -27.51
N GLN A 159 -11.32 6.10 -28.23
CA GLN A 159 -11.20 6.07 -29.67
C GLN A 159 -10.07 5.13 -30.14
N ALA A 160 -8.89 5.18 -29.51
CA ALA A 160 -7.77 4.29 -29.86
C ALA A 160 -8.09 2.80 -29.66
N ILE A 161 -8.90 2.47 -28.65
CA ILE A 161 -9.39 1.10 -28.42
C ILE A 161 -10.35 0.68 -29.53
N GLN A 162 -11.28 1.56 -29.91
CA GLN A 162 -12.26 1.31 -30.98
C GLN A 162 -11.58 1.19 -32.36
N GLU A 163 -10.61 2.04 -32.68
CA GLU A 163 -9.79 1.97 -33.91
C GLU A 163 -8.92 0.70 -33.99
N ALA A 164 -8.62 0.08 -32.85
CA ALA A 164 -7.99 -1.22 -32.81
C ALA A 164 -8.99 -2.38 -33.04
N GLY A 165 -10.28 -2.10 -33.15
CA GLY A 165 -11.34 -3.09 -33.37
C GLY A 165 -11.77 -3.80 -32.10
N LEU A 166 -11.62 -3.16 -30.94
CA LEU A 166 -12.08 -3.64 -29.64
C LEU A 166 -13.10 -2.69 -29.03
N GLU A 167 -14.06 -3.26 -28.30
CA GLU A 167 -14.91 -2.49 -27.41
C GLU A 167 -14.17 -2.15 -26.11
N PRO A 168 -14.39 -0.97 -25.50
CA PRO A 168 -13.72 -0.57 -24.25
C PRO A 168 -13.87 -1.58 -23.11
N LYS A 169 -15.07 -2.16 -22.97
CA LYS A 169 -15.34 -3.19 -21.96
C LYS A 169 -14.51 -4.46 -22.21
N ARG A 170 -14.40 -4.89 -23.47
CA ARG A 170 -13.61 -6.08 -23.83
C ARG A 170 -12.11 -5.82 -23.65
N PHE A 171 -11.62 -4.63 -23.98
CA PHE A 171 -10.25 -4.22 -23.68
C PHE A 171 -9.95 -4.33 -22.18
N GLN A 172 -10.85 -3.87 -21.31
CA GLN A 172 -10.68 -4.00 -19.85
C GLN A 172 -10.64 -5.46 -19.40
N GLN A 173 -11.52 -6.31 -19.93
CA GLN A 173 -11.53 -7.75 -19.64
C GLN A 173 -10.22 -8.43 -20.06
N ILE A 174 -9.74 -8.17 -21.28
CA ILE A 174 -8.46 -8.72 -21.77
C ILE A 174 -7.30 -8.19 -20.91
N SER A 175 -7.32 -6.92 -20.51
CA SER A 175 -6.31 -6.35 -19.61
C SER A 175 -6.25 -7.08 -18.26
N GLN A 176 -7.41 -7.46 -17.70
CA GLN A 176 -7.48 -8.24 -16.45
C GLN A 176 -6.99 -9.67 -16.67
N ALA A 177 -7.40 -10.31 -17.76
CA ALA A 177 -6.95 -11.66 -18.11
C ALA A 177 -5.43 -11.72 -18.28
N VAL A 178 -4.84 -10.79 -19.03
CA VAL A 178 -3.38 -10.65 -19.18
C VAL A 178 -2.71 -10.41 -17.81
N GLN A 179 -3.28 -9.62 -16.91
CA GLN A 179 -2.68 -9.41 -15.57
C GLN A 179 -2.67 -10.68 -14.72
N GLN A 180 -3.61 -11.60 -14.93
CA GLN A 180 -3.74 -12.83 -14.15
C GLN A 180 -2.97 -13.99 -14.78
N ASP A 181 -2.96 -14.09 -16.11
CA ASP A 181 -2.41 -15.22 -16.85
C ASP A 181 -0.97 -14.95 -17.36
N PRO A 182 0.05 -15.69 -16.89
CA PRO A 182 1.44 -15.54 -17.34
C PRO A 182 1.67 -15.87 -18.81
N GLU A 183 0.93 -16.83 -19.38
CA GLU A 183 1.06 -17.20 -20.79
C GLU A 183 0.54 -16.09 -21.68
N LEU A 184 -0.63 -15.51 -21.35
CA LEU A 184 -1.14 -14.33 -22.06
C LEU A 184 -0.19 -13.14 -21.96
N ARG A 185 0.47 -12.91 -20.81
CA ARG A 185 1.52 -11.88 -20.70
C ARG A 185 2.67 -12.15 -21.66
N GLN A 186 3.12 -13.40 -21.74
CA GLN A 186 4.22 -13.77 -22.62
C GLN A 186 3.86 -13.56 -24.09
N LYS A 187 2.70 -14.03 -24.53
CA LYS A 187 2.20 -13.82 -25.88
C LYS A 187 2.05 -12.34 -26.23
N LEU A 188 1.47 -11.55 -25.31
CA LEU A 188 1.38 -10.10 -25.50
C LEU A 188 2.76 -9.46 -25.64
N ARG A 189 3.74 -9.83 -24.81
CA ARG A 189 5.11 -9.31 -24.93
C ARG A 189 5.72 -9.61 -26.29
N GLN A 190 5.47 -10.79 -26.87
CA GLN A 190 5.95 -11.14 -28.21
C GLN A 190 5.30 -10.24 -29.28
N LYS A 191 3.97 -10.08 -29.23
CA LYS A 191 3.22 -9.19 -30.14
C LYS A 191 3.60 -7.71 -30.02
N LEU A 192 4.20 -7.29 -28.90
CA LEU A 192 4.68 -5.92 -28.68
C LEU A 192 6.16 -5.71 -29.10
N GLN A 193 6.89 -6.79 -29.38
CA GLN A 193 8.31 -6.78 -29.78
C GLN A 193 8.50 -6.99 -31.29
N GLY A 194 7.53 -7.59 -31.97
CA GLY A 194 7.44 -7.61 -33.44
C GLY A 194 6.84 -6.33 -33.97
#